data_AF-I1BP33-F1
#
_entry.id   AF-I1BP33-F1
#
_cell.length_a   1.000
_cell.length_b   1.000
_cell.length_c   1.000
_cell.angle_alpha   90.00
_cell.angle_beta   90.00
_cell.angle_gamma   90.00
#
_symmetry.space_group_name_H-M   'P 1'
#
loop_
_entity.id
_entity.type
_entity.pdbx_description
1 polymer ?
#
loop_
_entity_poly.entity_id
_entity_poly.type
_entity_poly.pdbx_seq_one_letter_code
_entity_poly.pdbx_strand_id
1 'polypeptide(L)'
;MTTQCNLSIKQAQFQPLERNNEEKIQQRYDWVQKWQQTDLDFTTNCVFLDESAFHINLKRGIVTGNYLSFLKATLDEMDKYPEMKGHYLVMDNAPIHSSADIRKYIYSRGYRCVYLPPYSPELNPIEQF
;
A
#
# COMPACT_ATOMS: atom_id res chain seq x y z
N MET A 1 -30.92 -28.57 -19.90
CA MET A 1 -30.26 -27.26 -19.78
C MET A 1 -30.20 -26.94 -18.30
N THR A 2 -29.02 -27.02 -17.68
CA THR A 2 -28.83 -26.64 -16.28
C THR A 2 -28.56 -25.13 -16.23
N THR A 3 -29.54 -24.35 -15.80
CA THR A 3 -29.37 -22.94 -15.42
C THR A 3 -28.65 -22.88 -14.08
N GLN A 4 -27.35 -23.19 -14.08
CA GLN A 4 -26.52 -22.99 -12.91
C GLN A 4 -26.19 -21.50 -12.80
N CYS A 5 -26.91 -20.79 -11.94
CA CYS A 5 -26.66 -19.39 -11.66
C CYS A 5 -25.54 -19.29 -10.61
N ASN A 6 -24.35 -18.89 -11.03
CA ASN A 6 -23.20 -18.63 -10.14
C ASN A 6 -23.29 -17.22 -9.54
N LEU A 7 -24.31 -16.97 -8.72
CA LEU A 7 -24.38 -15.75 -7.92
C LEU A 7 -23.50 -15.91 -6.68
N SER A 8 -22.41 -15.12 -6.61
CA SER A 8 -21.62 -14.96 -5.39
C SER A 8 -22.08 -13.69 -4.67
N ILE A 9 -22.52 -13.84 -3.42
CA ILE A 9 -22.82 -12.71 -2.54
C ILE A 9 -21.53 -12.40 -1.79
N LYS A 10 -20.93 -11.22 -2.03
CA LYS A 10 -19.82 -10.74 -1.21
C LYS A 10 -20.32 -10.52 0.22
N GLN A 11 -19.61 -11.07 1.19
CA GLN A 11 -19.90 -10.86 2.61
C GLN A 11 -19.90 -9.35 2.90
N ALA A 12 -20.96 -8.86 3.55
CA ALA A 12 -21.03 -7.48 3.98
C ALA A 12 -19.95 -7.25 5.06
N GLN A 13 -18.97 -6.39 4.75
CA GLN A 13 -17.97 -5.96 5.70
C GLN A 13 -18.50 -4.76 6.48
N PHE A 14 -18.60 -4.89 7.80
CA PHE A 14 -18.91 -3.76 8.66
C PHE A 14 -17.74 -2.77 8.62
N GLN A 15 -18.01 -1.57 8.13
CA GLN A 15 -17.05 -0.48 8.12
C GLN A 15 -17.25 0.36 9.39
N PRO A 16 -16.19 0.71 10.13
CA PRO A 16 -16.31 1.58 11.29
C PRO A 16 -16.98 2.90 10.89
N LEU A 17 -17.93 3.41 11.69
CA LEU A 17 -18.56 4.71 11.44
C LEU A 17 -17.53 5.84 11.37
N GLU A 18 -16.48 5.72 12.18
CA GLU A 18 -15.35 6.64 12.18
C GLU A 18 -14.63 6.72 10.83
N ARG A 19 -14.80 5.78 9.90
CA ARG A 19 -14.17 5.81 8.56
C ARG A 19 -14.54 7.07 7.78
N ASN A 20 -15.77 7.52 7.91
CA ASN A 20 -16.31 8.67 7.17
C ASN A 20 -16.60 9.86 8.08
N ASN A 21 -15.85 10.01 9.19
CA ASN A 21 -15.90 11.26 9.94
C ASN A 21 -15.29 12.40 9.08
N GLU A 22 -15.68 13.65 9.37
CA GLU A 22 -15.25 14.83 8.60
C GLU A 22 -13.73 14.97 8.58
N GLU A 23 -13.08 14.66 9.71
CA GLU A 23 -11.63 14.73 9.85
C GLU A 23 -10.89 13.79 8.87
N LYS A 24 -11.31 12.53 8.76
CA LYS A 24 -10.66 11.56 7.85
C LYS A 24 -10.98 11.85 6.39
N ILE A 25 -12.16 12.39 6.10
CA ILE A 25 -12.49 12.88 4.75
C ILE A 25 -11.54 14.03 4.40
N GLN A 26 -11.32 14.97 5.32
CA GLN A 26 -10.38 16.08 5.12
C GLN A 26 -8.94 15.56 4.96
N GLN A 27 -8.49 14.62 5.79
CA GLN A 27 -7.16 14.00 5.66
C GLN A 27 -6.95 13.34 4.29
N ARG A 28 -7.98 12.65 3.76
CA ARG A 28 -7.94 12.09 2.40
C ARG A 28 -7.85 13.18 1.34
N TYR A 29 -8.66 14.23 1.46
CA TYR A 29 -8.63 15.36 0.54
C TYR A 29 -7.26 16.04 0.51
N ASP A 30 -6.72 16.40 1.68
CA ASP A 30 -5.42 17.06 1.82
C ASP A 30 -4.29 16.19 1.28
N TRP A 31 -4.37 14.88 1.50
CA TRP A 31 -3.42 13.92 0.96
C TRP A 31 -3.43 13.92 -0.57
N VAL A 32 -4.61 13.85 -1.19
CA VAL A 32 -4.75 13.89 -2.65
C VAL A 32 -4.22 15.22 -3.19
N GLN A 33 -4.62 16.35 -2.60
CA GLN A 33 -4.17 17.67 -3.03
C GLN A 33 -2.64 17.82 -2.94
N LYS A 34 -2.04 17.32 -1.87
CA LYS A 34 -0.58 17.34 -1.68
C LYS A 34 0.15 16.58 -2.78
N TRP A 35 -0.26 15.35 -3.09
CA TRP A 35 0.45 14.51 -4.06
C TRP A 35 0.10 14.85 -5.51
N GLN A 36 -1.08 15.44 -5.76
CA GLN A 36 -1.45 15.99 -7.06
C GLN A 36 -0.53 17.13 -7.51
N GLN A 37 0.14 17.81 -6.57
CA GLN A 37 1.13 18.86 -6.86
C GLN A 37 2.53 18.30 -7.15
N THR A 38 2.70 16.97 -7.14
CA THR A 38 3.96 16.30 -7.41
C THR A 38 3.89 15.53 -8.74
N ASP A 39 4.98 14.88 -9.11
CA ASP A 39 5.07 13.97 -10.25
C ASP A 39 4.52 12.56 -9.97
N LEU A 40 3.81 12.34 -8.85
CA LEU A 40 3.25 11.05 -8.50
C LEU A 40 2.12 10.64 -9.46
N ASP A 41 2.26 9.48 -10.07
CA ASP A 41 1.31 8.86 -11.00
C ASP A 41 1.13 7.37 -10.65
N PHE A 42 -0.10 7.03 -10.26
CA PHE A 42 -0.50 5.69 -9.84
C PHE A 42 -0.28 4.61 -10.90
N THR A 43 -0.20 4.99 -12.18
CA THR A 43 -0.14 4.07 -13.31
C THR A 43 1.26 3.89 -13.86
N THR A 44 2.17 4.86 -13.62
CA THR A 44 3.48 4.86 -14.29
C THR A 44 4.66 4.87 -13.32
N ASN A 45 4.52 5.35 -12.09
CA ASN A 45 5.68 5.47 -11.18
C ASN A 45 5.40 5.07 -9.73
N CYS A 46 4.38 4.25 -9.49
CA CYS A 46 4.03 3.74 -8.16
C CYS A 46 4.17 2.22 -8.06
N VAL A 47 4.69 1.74 -6.93
CA VAL A 47 4.73 0.34 -6.52
C VAL A 47 3.99 0.23 -5.19
N PHE A 48 2.89 -0.52 -5.16
CA PHE A 48 2.08 -0.71 -3.96
C PHE A 48 2.58 -1.91 -3.16
N LEU A 49 2.82 -1.70 -1.87
CA LEU A 49 3.29 -2.72 -0.94
C LEU A 49 2.29 -2.84 0.21
N ASP A 50 1.92 -4.08 0.55
CA ASP A 50 0.93 -4.40 1.58
C ASP A 50 1.23 -5.73 2.26
N GLU A 51 0.70 -5.90 3.47
CA GLU A 51 0.85 -7.10 4.27
C GLU A 51 0.18 -8.35 3.66
N SER A 52 -0.76 -8.18 2.73
CA SER A 52 -1.42 -9.32 2.07
C SER A 52 -0.45 -10.17 1.24
N ALA A 53 0.66 -9.60 0.76
CA ALA A 53 1.72 -10.36 0.08
C ALA A 53 2.40 -11.41 0.97
N PHE A 54 2.28 -11.28 2.30
CA PHE A 54 2.85 -12.21 3.28
C PHE A 54 1.91 -13.38 3.61
N HIS A 55 0.60 -13.20 3.42
CA HIS A 55 -0.40 -14.22 3.73
C HIS A 55 -0.30 -15.46 2.83
N ILE A 56 0.21 -15.31 1.60
CA ILE A 56 0.24 -16.40 0.61
C ILE A 56 1.37 -17.41 0.92
N ASN A 57 2.43 -17.01 1.66
CA ASN A 57 3.62 -17.86 1.84
C ASN A 57 4.21 -17.98 3.26
N LEU A 58 3.73 -17.27 4.30
CA LEU A 58 4.38 -17.30 5.62
C LEU A 58 3.44 -17.74 6.75
N LYS A 59 3.51 -19.03 7.10
CA LYS A 59 3.05 -19.56 8.40
C LYS A 59 3.96 -19.04 9.52
N ARG A 60 3.69 -17.85 10.08
CA ARG A 60 3.95 -17.42 11.49
C ARG A 60 3.96 -15.89 11.58
N GLY A 61 3.47 -15.39 12.72
CA GLY A 61 3.17 -13.99 13.03
C GLY A 61 4.15 -12.94 12.52
N ILE A 62 3.58 -11.81 12.11
CA ILE A 62 4.28 -10.64 11.59
C ILE A 62 5.10 -10.01 12.72
N VAL A 63 6.40 -10.24 12.72
CA VAL A 63 7.37 -9.44 13.48
C VAL A 63 7.92 -8.37 12.53
N THR A 64 8.15 -7.14 13.00
CA THR A 64 8.71 -6.01 12.21
C THR A 64 9.94 -6.39 11.37
N GLY A 65 10.73 -7.37 11.82
CA GLY A 65 11.87 -7.91 11.07
C GLY A 65 11.50 -8.58 9.74
N ASN A 66 10.33 -9.22 9.64
CA ASN A 66 9.86 -9.89 8.43
C ASN A 66 9.54 -8.88 7.32
N TYR A 67 8.91 -7.76 7.70
CA TYR A 67 8.60 -6.69 6.75
C TYR A 67 9.87 -6.07 6.16
N LEU A 68 10.87 -5.80 7.00
CA LEU A 68 12.14 -5.24 6.54
C LEU A 68 12.86 -6.20 5.57
N SER A 69 12.83 -7.51 5.82
CA SER A 69 13.42 -8.48 4.88
C SER A 69 12.72 -8.50 3.53
N PHE A 70 11.39 -8.42 3.52
CA PHE A 70 10.61 -8.32 2.29
C PHE A 70 10.93 -7.03 1.54
N LEU A 71 10.89 -5.88 2.21
CA LEU A 71 11.24 -4.60 1.61
C LEU A 71 12.63 -4.63 0.97
N LYS A 72 13.62 -5.21 1.65
CA LYS A 72 14.98 -5.39 1.11
C LYS A 72 14.97 -6.22 -0.17
N ALA A 73 14.32 -7.39 -0.14
CA ALA A 73 14.23 -8.27 -1.31
C ALA A 73 13.52 -7.59 -2.49
N THR A 74 12.43 -6.87 -2.24
CA THR A 74 11.72 -6.09 -3.26
C THR A 74 12.61 -5.02 -3.87
N LEU A 75 13.32 -4.24 -3.05
CA LEU A 75 14.24 -3.22 -3.53
C LEU A 75 15.46 -3.81 -4.26
N ASP A 76 15.94 -4.99 -3.86
CA ASP A 76 17.01 -5.70 -4.58
C ASP A 76 16.54 -6.18 -5.97
N GLU A 77 15.27 -6.57 -6.11
CA GLU A 77 14.69 -6.88 -7.41
C GLU A 77 14.53 -5.62 -8.27
N MET A 78 13.96 -4.56 -7.71
CA MET A 78 13.77 -3.27 -8.40
C MET A 78 15.09 -2.64 -8.84
N ASP A 79 16.18 -2.83 -8.08
CA ASP A 79 17.51 -2.31 -8.42
C ASP A 79 18.08 -2.88 -9.72
N LYS A 80 17.55 -4.02 -10.20
CA LYS A 80 17.93 -4.60 -11.50
C LYS A 80 17.40 -3.80 -12.69
N TYR A 81 16.45 -2.88 -12.45
CA TYR A 81 15.73 -2.10 -13.44
C TYR A 81 16.00 -0.60 -13.23
N PRO A 82 17.00 0.00 -13.90
CA PRO A 82 17.37 1.40 -13.71
C PRO A 82 16.22 2.40 -13.88
N GLU A 83 15.27 2.10 -14.75
CA GLU A 83 14.05 2.88 -15.00
C GLU A 83 13.13 3.00 -13.79
N MET A 84 13.22 2.06 -12.84
CA MET A 84 12.42 2.10 -11.61
C MET A 84 12.94 3.11 -10.59
N LYS A 85 14.14 3.67 -10.78
CA LYS A 85 14.67 4.67 -9.85
C LYS A 85 13.78 5.90 -9.79
N GLY A 86 13.67 6.48 -8.60
CA GLY A 86 12.76 7.59 -8.32
C GLY A 86 11.29 7.19 -8.14
N HIS A 87 10.90 5.94 -8.41
CA HIS A 87 9.52 5.48 -8.20
C HIS A 87 9.10 5.57 -6.73
N TYR A 88 7.79 5.68 -6.55
CA TYR A 88 7.14 5.78 -5.26
C TYR A 88 6.73 4.40 -4.74
N LEU A 89 7.25 4.03 -3.57
CA LEU A 89 6.70 2.93 -2.78
C LEU A 89 5.52 3.48 -1.99
N VAL A 90 4.33 2.97 -2.29
CA VAL A 90 3.07 3.33 -1.64
C VAL A 90 2.71 2.23 -0.65
N MET A 91 2.53 2.60 0.62
CA MET A 91 2.23 1.69 1.73
C MET A 91 1.03 2.22 2.51
N ASP A 92 0.34 1.33 3.22
CA ASP A 92 -0.65 1.76 4.21
C ASP A 92 0.04 2.41 5.43
N ASN A 93 -0.74 2.93 6.38
CA ASN A 93 -0.19 3.57 7.58
C ASN A 93 -0.09 2.61 8.78
N ALA A 94 0.13 1.30 8.54
CA ALA A 94 0.28 0.34 9.61
C ALA A 94 1.52 0.64 10.47
N PRO A 95 1.47 0.40 11.80
CA PRO A 95 2.60 0.63 12.70
C PRO A 95 3.89 -0.08 12.29
N ILE A 96 3.80 -1.18 11.54
CA ILE A 96 4.96 -1.93 11.06
C ILE A 96 5.74 -1.19 9.95
N HIS A 97 5.12 -0.21 9.29
CA HIS A 97 5.73 0.58 8.20
C HIS A 97 6.29 1.93 8.65
N SER A 98 6.02 2.35 9.89
CA SER A 98 6.29 3.72 10.35
C SER A 98 7.68 3.93 10.98
N SER A 99 8.57 2.93 10.93
CA SER A 99 9.94 3.12 11.46
C SER A 99 10.72 4.12 10.60
N ALA A 100 11.34 5.11 11.25
CA ALA A 100 12.16 6.11 10.57
C ALA A 100 13.29 5.50 9.72
N ASP A 101 13.72 4.29 10.07
CA ASP A 101 14.78 3.54 9.39
C ASP A 101 14.31 3.00 8.03
N ILE A 102 13.05 2.56 7.90
CA ILE A 102 12.47 2.12 6.62
C ILE A 102 12.50 3.28 5.61
N ARG A 103 12.01 4.44 6.03
CA ARG A 103 11.97 5.62 5.16
C ARG A 103 13.37 6.00 4.68
N LYS A 104 14.34 6.13 5.61
CA LYS A 104 15.74 6.44 5.26
C LYS A 104 16.35 5.40 4.33
N TYR A 105 16.07 4.11 4.54
CA TYR A 105 16.54 3.03 3.70
C TYR A 105 16.03 3.15 2.25
N ILE A 106 14.72 3.38 2.07
CA ILE A 106 14.10 3.58 0.75
C ILE A 106 14.76 4.76 0.02
N TYR A 107 14.90 5.92 0.67
CA TYR A 107 15.54 7.09 0.07
C TYR A 107 17.02 6.84 -0.27
N SER A 108 17.77 6.13 0.59
CA SER A 108 19.17 5.81 0.34
C SER A 108 19.39 4.94 -0.90
N ARG A 109 18.37 4.17 -1.31
CA ARG A 109 18.37 3.34 -2.52
C ARG A 109 17.87 4.09 -3.77
N GLY A 110 17.51 5.37 -3.64
CA GLY A 110 17.06 6.21 -4.75
C GLY A 110 15.56 6.11 -5.06
N TYR A 111 14.74 5.69 -4.09
CA TYR A 111 13.29 5.60 -4.22
C TYR A 111 12.58 6.59 -3.30
N ARG A 112 11.27 6.77 -3.50
CA ARG A 112 10.43 7.68 -2.72
C ARG A 112 9.39 6.89 -1.93
N CYS A 113 8.93 7.46 -0.83
CA CYS A 113 8.05 6.78 0.11
C CYS A 113 6.76 7.60 0.30
N VAL A 114 5.61 6.94 0.17
CA VAL A 114 4.27 7.51 0.31
C VAL A 114 3.45 6.62 1.23
N TYR A 115 2.78 7.23 2.21
CA TYR A 115 1.88 6.51 3.12
C TYR A 115 0.45 6.95 2.85
N LEU A 116 -0.46 5.99 2.69
CA LEU A 116 -1.87 6.25 2.48
C LEU A 116 -2.53 6.81 3.76
N PRO A 117 -3.56 7.66 3.63
CA PRO A 117 -4.34 8.10 4.77
C PRO A 117 -5.09 6.91 5.40
N PRO A 118 -5.33 6.92 6.73
CA PRO A 118 -6.04 5.84 7.41
C PRO A 118 -7.40 5.52 6.79
N TYR A 119 -7.80 4.25 6.79
CA TYR A 119 -9.11 3.77 6.29
C TYR A 119 -9.44 4.14 4.84
N SER A 120 -8.43 4.16 3.97
CA SER A 120 -8.55 4.58 2.56
C SER A 120 -8.26 3.46 1.56
N PRO A 121 -8.95 2.29 1.63
CA PRO A 121 -8.72 1.19 0.69
C PRO A 121 -9.06 1.60 -0.76
N GLU A 122 -9.90 2.61 -0.97
CA GLU A 122 -10.18 3.15 -2.30
C GLU A 122 -8.97 3.78 -2.99
N LEU A 123 -7.94 4.16 -2.23
CA LEU A 123 -6.67 4.68 -2.74
C LEU A 123 -5.60 3.59 -2.91
N ASN A 124 -5.93 2.33 -2.63
CA ASN A 124 -5.01 1.21 -2.73
C ASN A 124 -5.50 0.23 -3.82
N PRO A 125 -4.95 0.27 -5.05
CA PRO A 125 -5.43 -0.57 -6.15
C PRO A 125 -5.41 -2.08 -5.85
N ILE A 126 -4.50 -2.55 -4.98
CA ILE A 126 -4.38 -3.98 -4.65
C ILE A 126 -5.57 -4.51 -3.81
N GLU A 127 -6.34 -3.62 -3.17
CA GLU A 127 -7.54 -3.98 -2.40
C GLU A 127 -8.78 -4.20 -3.29
N GLN A 128 -8.67 -3.91 -4.59
CA GLN A 128 -9.78 -3.96 -5.54
C GLN A 128 -9.88 -5.28 -6.32
N PHE A 129 -8.99 -6.26 -6.05
CA PHE A 129 -8.90 -7.53 -6.76
C PHE A 129 -9.31 -8.74 -5.92
#